data_AF-A0A2A3LFT0-F1
#
_entry.id   AF-A0A2A3LFT0-F1
#
_cell.length_a   1.000
_cell.length_b   1.000
_cell.length_c   1.000
_cell.angle_alpha   90.00
_cell.angle_beta   90.00
_cell.angle_gamma   90.00
#
_symmetry.space_group_name_H-M   'P 1'
#
loop_
_entity.id
_entity.type
_entity.pdbx_description
1 polymer ?
#
loop_
_entity_poly.entity_id
_entity_poly.type
_entity_poly.pdbx_seq_one_letter_code
_entity_poly.pdbx_strand_id
1 'polypeptide(L)'
;MRRFTLAACSLSWLCLLAGCAPSTPSASAPADESTSMRSGEAPDPEDDVIVSTNEPFWQARSDGDRVVLRGLEGVERHFTAARASMTAGGRRLHASDAEGEIVLVVRRLGCEDDMSGARFPMTAMLSIDGTGPFRGCARPASMPAPLPPSEPEPAPGADGASVPEGGEPGNVEGASPPPAA
;
A
#
# COMPACT_ATOMS: atom_id res chain seq x y z
N MET A 1 -15.71 29.08 20.37
CA MET A 1 -17.12 28.68 20.52
C MET A 1 -17.95 29.37 19.42
N ARG A 2 -18.33 28.65 18.36
CA ARG A 2 -19.25 29.16 17.34
C ARG A 2 -20.34 28.13 17.11
N ARG A 3 -21.56 28.54 17.47
CA ARG A 3 -22.82 27.80 17.40
C ARG A 3 -23.34 27.90 15.97
N PHE A 4 -23.58 26.79 15.30
CA PHE A 4 -24.34 26.77 14.05
C PHE A 4 -25.68 26.09 14.27
N THR A 5 -26.71 26.86 13.93
CA THR A 5 -28.13 26.66 14.17
C THR A 5 -28.69 25.56 13.27
N LEU A 6 -29.42 24.63 13.88
CA LEU A 6 -30.27 23.64 13.22
C LEU A 6 -31.38 24.33 12.41
N ALA A 7 -31.52 23.97 11.14
CA ALA A 7 -32.71 24.25 10.35
C ALA A 7 -33.38 22.92 10.01
N ALA A 8 -34.49 22.65 10.70
CA ALA A 8 -35.41 21.56 10.45
C ALA A 8 -36.34 21.92 9.28
N CYS A 9 -36.55 20.98 8.37
CA CYS A 9 -37.70 20.93 7.46
C CYS A 9 -38.11 19.47 7.27
N SER A 10 -39.01 19.01 8.14
CA SER A 10 -40.35 18.48 7.79
C SER A 10 -40.69 18.51 6.28
N LEU A 11 -41.36 17.55 5.63
CA LEU A 11 -42.27 16.49 6.09
C LEU A 11 -42.52 15.55 4.88
N SER A 12 -42.68 14.25 5.15
CA SER A 12 -43.62 13.28 4.54
C SER A 12 -43.74 13.12 3.01
N TRP A 13 -43.48 11.89 2.53
CA TRP A 13 -44.53 11.17 1.78
C TRP A 13 -44.46 9.65 2.00
N LEU A 14 -45.63 9.12 2.36
CA LEU A 14 -45.94 7.74 2.71
C LEU A 14 -46.59 7.09 1.48
N CYS A 15 -46.02 6.02 0.92
CA CYS A 15 -46.75 5.10 0.05
C CYS A 15 -46.53 3.66 0.53
N LEU A 16 -47.61 3.07 1.02
CA LEU A 16 -47.75 1.66 1.33
C LEU A 16 -47.64 0.83 0.04
N LEU A 17 -47.00 -0.34 0.11
CA LEU A 17 -47.47 -1.56 -0.54
C LEU A 17 -47.04 -2.76 0.31
N ALA A 18 -48.06 -3.40 0.89
CA ALA A 18 -47.98 -4.68 1.54
C ALA A 18 -47.76 -5.78 0.49
N GLY A 19 -46.78 -6.65 0.73
CA GLY A 19 -46.56 -7.88 -0.03
C GLY A 19 -46.03 -8.97 0.91
N CYS A 20 -46.93 -9.72 1.53
CA CYS A 20 -46.63 -10.92 2.31
C CYS A 20 -46.47 -12.12 1.38
N ALA A 21 -45.36 -12.84 1.48
CA ALA A 21 -45.35 -14.30 1.51
C ALA A 21 -44.05 -14.82 2.16
N PRO A 22 -44.12 -15.62 3.23
CA PRO A 22 -42.98 -16.34 3.78
C PRO A 22 -42.79 -17.67 3.02
N SER A 23 -41.65 -17.86 2.36
CA SER A 23 -41.24 -19.17 1.85
C SER A 23 -40.43 -19.89 2.92
N THR A 24 -41.02 -20.96 3.46
CA THR A 24 -40.40 -21.89 4.40
C THR A 24 -39.27 -22.69 3.74
N PRO A 25 -38.28 -23.18 4.52
CA PRO A 25 -37.01 -23.68 4.01
C PRO A 25 -37.15 -25.11 3.46
N SER A 26 -36.66 -25.31 2.24
CA SER A 26 -36.46 -26.65 1.68
C SER A 26 -35.09 -27.16 2.11
N ALA A 27 -35.09 -28.00 3.15
CA ALA A 27 -33.93 -28.81 3.50
C ALA A 27 -33.80 -29.97 2.51
N SER A 28 -32.69 -30.01 1.76
CA SER A 28 -32.07 -31.25 1.28
C SER A 28 -30.59 -30.95 1.00
N ALA A 29 -29.75 -31.67 1.74
CA ALA A 29 -28.29 -31.68 1.77
C ALA A 29 -27.68 -32.32 0.49
N PRO A 30 -26.37 -32.69 0.46
CA PRO A 30 -25.15 -32.04 0.93
C PRO A 30 -24.16 -31.76 -0.25
N ALA A 31 -23.05 -31.09 0.09
CA ALA A 31 -21.75 -31.18 -0.57
C ALA A 31 -21.69 -30.93 -2.08
N ASP A 32 -21.55 -29.66 -2.45
CA ASP A 32 -20.49 -29.30 -3.39
C ASP A 32 -19.50 -28.45 -2.61
N GLU A 33 -18.57 -29.12 -1.94
CA GLU A 33 -17.28 -28.51 -1.59
C GLU A 33 -16.52 -28.34 -2.92
N SER A 34 -17.03 -27.45 -3.75
CA SER A 34 -16.23 -26.78 -4.75
C SER A 34 -15.33 -25.84 -3.97
N THR A 35 -14.25 -26.42 -3.42
CA THR A 35 -12.97 -25.73 -3.28
C THR A 35 -12.57 -25.36 -4.71
N SER A 36 -13.27 -24.35 -5.24
CA SER A 36 -12.86 -23.58 -6.37
C SER A 36 -11.55 -22.98 -5.91
N MET A 37 -10.45 -23.57 -6.38
CA MET A 37 -9.18 -22.90 -6.39
C MET A 37 -9.44 -21.50 -6.93
N ARG A 38 -9.46 -20.50 -6.04
CA ARG A 38 -9.69 -19.11 -6.37
C ARG A 38 -8.43 -18.61 -7.06
N SER A 39 -8.21 -19.10 -8.27
CA SER A 39 -7.26 -18.53 -9.20
C SER A 39 -7.75 -17.14 -9.56
N GLY A 40 -7.07 -16.13 -9.04
CA GLY A 40 -7.09 -14.78 -9.61
C GLY A 40 -8.31 -13.92 -9.30
N GLU A 41 -8.94 -14.05 -8.13
CA GLU A 41 -9.75 -12.93 -7.63
C GLU A 41 -8.80 -11.83 -7.16
N ALA A 42 -8.95 -10.61 -7.68
CA ALA A 42 -8.18 -9.47 -7.20
C ALA A 42 -8.48 -9.29 -5.71
N PRO A 43 -7.46 -9.15 -4.85
CA PRO A 43 -7.69 -9.04 -3.42
C PRO A 43 -8.64 -7.88 -3.09
N ASP A 44 -9.54 -8.13 -2.14
CA ASP A 44 -10.51 -7.14 -1.73
C ASP A 44 -9.82 -6.08 -0.85
N PRO A 45 -9.93 -4.78 -1.15
CA PRO A 45 -9.30 -3.75 -0.36
C PRO A 45 -9.97 -3.61 1.00
N GLU A 46 -11.17 -4.18 1.23
CA GLU A 46 -11.87 -4.19 2.52
C GLU A 46 -11.19 -5.12 3.54
N ASP A 47 -10.35 -6.05 3.08
CA ASP A 47 -9.49 -6.86 3.93
C ASP A 47 -8.41 -6.01 4.65
N ASP A 48 -7.72 -6.65 5.59
CA ASP A 48 -6.52 -6.09 6.19
C ASP A 48 -5.44 -5.88 5.13
N VAL A 49 -4.88 -4.66 5.09
CA VAL A 49 -3.88 -4.28 4.10
C VAL A 49 -2.60 -3.79 4.75
N ILE A 50 -1.49 -4.00 4.04
CA ILE A 50 -0.22 -3.33 4.29
C ILE A 50 0.04 -2.39 3.13
N VAL A 51 0.23 -1.12 3.45
CA VAL A 51 0.60 -0.03 2.56
C VAL A 51 2.07 0.31 2.80
N SER A 52 2.86 0.38 1.74
CA SER A 52 4.25 0.83 1.77
C SER A 52 4.42 1.99 0.80
N THR A 53 5.01 3.09 1.26
CA THR A 53 5.34 4.25 0.41
C THR A 53 6.80 4.25 0.03
N ASN A 54 7.13 4.80 -1.12
CA ASN A 54 8.52 4.89 -1.57
C ASN A 54 9.26 5.95 -0.77
N GLU A 55 8.74 7.16 -0.72
CA GLU A 55 9.29 8.22 0.12
C GLU A 55 8.19 8.87 0.96
N PRO A 56 8.42 9.11 2.25
CA PRO A 56 9.63 8.84 3.04
C PRO A 56 9.59 7.45 3.74
N PHE A 57 9.34 6.37 2.98
CA PHE A 57 9.41 4.99 3.47
C PHE A 57 8.50 4.64 4.67
N TRP A 58 7.27 5.17 4.69
CA TRP A 58 6.26 4.75 5.65
C TRP A 58 5.69 3.37 5.32
N GLN A 59 5.37 2.63 6.37
CA GLN A 59 4.52 1.45 6.32
C GLN A 59 3.30 1.65 7.21
N ALA A 60 2.10 1.45 6.64
CA ALA A 60 0.85 1.42 7.39
C ALA A 60 0.21 0.04 7.27
N ARG A 61 -0.10 -0.58 8.41
CA ARG A 61 -0.86 -1.84 8.47
C ARG A 61 -2.23 -1.57 9.06
N SER A 62 -3.29 -1.89 8.32
CA SER A 62 -4.65 -1.92 8.86
C SER A 62 -5.00 -3.33 9.32
N ASP A 63 -5.68 -3.42 10.46
CA ASP A 63 -6.23 -4.64 11.04
C ASP A 63 -7.60 -4.29 11.63
N GLY A 64 -8.68 -4.55 10.89
CA GLY A 64 -10.03 -4.11 11.25
C GLY A 64 -10.13 -2.59 11.49
N ASP A 65 -10.38 -2.20 12.74
CA ASP A 65 -10.48 -0.81 13.19
C ASP A 65 -9.15 -0.25 13.75
N ARG A 66 -8.05 -0.99 13.66
CA ARG A 66 -6.73 -0.57 14.10
C ARG A 66 -5.84 -0.24 12.90
N VAL A 67 -5.04 0.81 13.03
CA VAL A 67 -3.94 1.08 12.08
C VAL A 67 -2.64 1.26 12.85
N VAL A 68 -1.58 0.61 12.38
CA VAL A 68 -0.22 0.81 12.88
C VAL A 68 0.58 1.49 11.79
N LEU A 69 1.12 2.67 12.08
CA LEU A 69 2.02 3.41 11.20
C LEU A 69 3.45 3.27 11.73
N ARG A 70 4.39 2.93 10.85
CA ARG A 70 5.82 2.82 11.17
C ARG A 70 6.64 3.54 10.10
N GLY A 71 7.62 4.33 10.53
CA GLY A 71 8.60 4.98 9.64
C GLY A 71 9.99 4.33 9.72
N LEU A 72 10.97 4.94 9.06
CA LEU A 72 12.37 4.46 9.04
C LEU A 72 13.00 4.39 10.43
N GLU A 73 12.69 5.35 11.29
CA GLU A 73 13.21 5.43 12.66
C GLU A 73 12.70 4.28 13.56
N GLY A 74 11.76 3.46 13.08
CA GLY A 74 11.22 2.31 13.79
C GLY A 74 10.19 2.64 14.87
N VAL A 75 9.95 3.93 15.14
CA VAL A 75 8.88 4.37 16.04
C VAL A 75 7.51 4.04 15.42
N GLU A 76 6.66 3.40 16.21
CA GLU A 76 5.29 3.05 15.81
C GLU A 76 4.28 4.04 16.40
N ARG A 77 3.31 4.44 15.58
CA ARG A 77 2.09 5.12 16.02
C ARG A 77 0.91 4.17 15.85
N HIS A 78 0.11 4.04 16.90
CA HIS A 78 -1.05 3.15 16.92
C HIS A 78 -2.34 3.97 16.96
N PHE A 79 -3.19 3.74 15.98
CA PHE A 79 -4.50 4.35 15.89
C PHE A 79 -5.56 3.28 16.17
N THR A 80 -6.55 3.62 16.99
CA THR A 80 -7.74 2.80 17.25
C THR A 80 -8.98 3.48 16.67
N ALA A 81 -10.07 2.72 16.48
CA ALA A 81 -11.32 3.23 15.92
C ALA A 81 -11.17 3.89 14.53
N ALA A 82 -10.30 3.32 13.68
CA ALA A 82 -10.19 3.68 12.28
C ALA A 82 -11.52 3.46 11.57
N ARG A 83 -11.90 4.41 10.72
CA ARG A 83 -13.15 4.37 9.95
C ARG A 83 -12.84 4.12 8.49
N ALA A 84 -13.40 3.04 7.96
CA ALA A 84 -13.34 2.72 6.53
C ALA A 84 -14.59 3.25 5.81
N SER A 85 -14.41 3.72 4.58
CA SER A 85 -15.49 4.08 3.67
C SER A 85 -15.08 3.76 2.23
N MET A 86 -16.05 3.35 1.42
CA MET A 86 -15.82 3.15 -0.01
C MET A 86 -16.10 4.46 -0.76
N THR A 87 -15.16 4.87 -1.60
CA THR A 87 -15.25 6.10 -2.42
C THR A 87 -15.03 5.77 -3.89
N ALA A 88 -15.31 6.71 -4.80
CA ALA A 88 -14.94 6.57 -6.21
C ALA A 88 -13.42 6.34 -6.41
N GLY A 89 -12.60 6.79 -5.46
CA GLY A 89 -11.15 6.63 -5.47
C GLY A 89 -10.65 5.34 -4.80
N GLY A 90 -11.53 4.40 -4.44
CA GLY A 90 -11.18 3.18 -3.71
C GLY A 90 -11.58 3.23 -2.23
N ARG A 91 -11.06 2.29 -1.43
CA ARG A 91 -11.29 2.25 0.02
C ARG A 91 -10.50 3.36 0.68
N ARG A 92 -11.17 4.19 1.45
CA ARG A 92 -10.56 5.24 2.28
C ARG A 92 -10.62 4.81 3.75
N LEU A 93 -9.47 4.76 4.42
CA LEU A 93 -9.40 4.64 5.87
C LEU A 93 -8.96 5.96 6.47
N HIS A 94 -9.66 6.40 7.51
CA HIS A 94 -9.28 7.55 8.33
C HIS A 94 -9.08 7.10 9.77
N ALA A 95 -7.96 7.47 10.36
CA ALA A 95 -7.65 7.14 11.74
C ALA A 95 -6.99 8.35 12.42
N SER A 96 -7.25 8.54 13.71
CA SER A 96 -6.77 9.71 14.46
C SER A 96 -6.47 9.34 15.91
N ASP A 97 -5.44 9.96 16.48
CA ASP A 97 -5.04 9.87 17.89
C ASP A 97 -4.89 11.28 18.50
N ALA A 98 -4.21 11.38 19.64
CA ALA A 98 -3.96 12.67 20.29
C ALA A 98 -2.86 13.50 19.60
N GLU A 99 -2.00 12.85 18.80
CA GLU A 99 -0.86 13.46 18.12
C GLU A 99 -1.22 13.93 16.71
N GLY A 100 -2.25 13.33 16.10
CA GLY A 100 -2.84 13.79 14.85
C GLY A 100 -3.66 12.72 14.11
N GLU A 101 -3.56 12.68 12.79
CA GLU A 101 -4.38 11.82 11.94
C GLU A 101 -3.64 11.25 10.73
N ILE A 102 -4.17 10.15 10.21
CA ILE A 102 -3.76 9.57 8.94
C ILE A 102 -4.94 9.31 8.04
N VAL A 103 -4.70 9.41 6.74
CA VAL A 103 -5.63 9.01 5.69
C VAL A 103 -4.93 8.04 4.76
N LEU A 104 -5.51 6.85 4.60
CA LEU A 104 -5.12 5.87 3.61
C LEU A 104 -6.18 5.81 2.51
N VAL A 105 -5.76 5.79 1.26
CA VAL A 105 -6.62 5.49 0.11
C VAL A 105 -6.02 4.32 -0.64
N VAL A 106 -6.77 3.22 -0.78
CA VAL A 106 -6.34 1.97 -1.41
C VAL A 106 -7.22 1.65 -2.60
N ARG A 107 -6.57 1.40 -3.74
CA ARG A 107 -7.21 1.11 -5.03
C ARG A 107 -6.84 -0.29 -5.49
N ARG A 108 -7.84 -1.03 -5.99
CA ARG A 108 -7.66 -2.28 -6.75
C ARG A 108 -7.09 -2.00 -8.14
N LEU A 109 -5.84 -1.55 -8.15
CA LEU A 109 -5.07 -1.26 -9.34
C LEU A 109 -3.63 -1.70 -9.08
N GLY A 110 -3.10 -2.55 -9.96
CA GLY A 110 -1.73 -3.04 -9.85
C GLY A 110 -0.72 -1.89 -9.70
N CYS A 111 0.30 -2.12 -8.88
CA CYS A 111 1.33 -1.15 -8.55
C CYS A 111 2.70 -1.80 -8.70
N GLU A 112 3.64 -1.09 -9.29
CA GLU A 112 5.06 -1.45 -9.27
C GLU A 112 5.77 -0.37 -8.46
N ASP A 113 6.52 -0.81 -7.45
CA ASP A 113 7.41 0.06 -6.69
C ASP A 113 8.57 0.44 -7.62
N ASP A 114 8.70 1.72 -7.95
CA ASP A 114 9.70 2.21 -8.89
C ASP A 114 11.15 2.15 -8.38
N MET A 115 11.36 1.99 -7.08
CA MET A 115 12.70 1.85 -6.50
C MET A 115 13.18 0.40 -6.48
N SER A 116 12.28 -0.56 -6.26
CA SER A 116 12.62 -1.99 -6.15
C SER A 116 12.20 -2.84 -7.35
N GLY A 117 11.32 -2.32 -8.22
CA GLY A 117 10.64 -3.08 -9.27
C GLY A 117 9.61 -4.09 -8.75
N ALA A 118 9.38 -4.14 -7.43
CA ALA A 118 8.48 -5.12 -6.83
C ALA A 118 7.02 -4.85 -7.21
N ARG A 119 6.27 -5.92 -7.52
CA ARG A 119 4.87 -5.83 -7.97
C ARG A 119 3.89 -6.12 -6.86
N PHE A 120 2.88 -5.26 -6.77
CA PHE A 120 1.83 -5.28 -5.78
C PHE A 120 0.45 -5.29 -6.45
N PRO A 121 -0.56 -5.94 -5.86
CA PRO A 121 -1.89 -6.02 -6.44
C PRO A 121 -2.69 -4.72 -6.32
N MET A 122 -2.28 -3.80 -5.44
CA MET A 122 -3.00 -2.56 -5.14
C MET A 122 -2.07 -1.34 -5.13
N THR A 123 -2.64 -0.19 -5.47
CA THR A 123 -2.01 1.13 -5.37
C THR A 123 -2.53 1.80 -4.12
N ALA A 124 -1.69 2.54 -3.41
CA ALA A 124 -2.09 3.26 -2.22
C ALA A 124 -1.55 4.70 -2.18
N MET A 125 -2.25 5.53 -1.42
CA MET A 125 -1.84 6.88 -1.07
C MET A 125 -1.98 7.04 0.45
N LEU A 126 -0.96 7.60 1.09
CA LEU A 126 -0.93 7.87 2.52
C LEU A 126 -0.78 9.37 2.75
N SER A 127 -1.59 9.94 3.64
CA SER A 127 -1.37 11.29 4.18
C SER A 127 -1.26 11.20 5.69
N ILE A 128 -0.33 11.95 6.27
CA ILE A 128 -0.05 11.99 7.72
C ILE A 128 -0.12 13.45 8.14
N ASP A 129 -1.03 13.78 9.05
CA ASP A 129 -1.16 15.12 9.63
C ASP A 129 -1.30 16.22 8.55
N GLY A 130 -2.04 15.90 7.48
CA GLY A 130 -2.23 16.77 6.31
C GLY A 130 -1.04 16.82 5.33
N THR A 131 0.08 16.18 5.65
CA THR A 131 1.24 16.06 4.76
C THR A 131 1.11 14.84 3.84
N GLY A 132 1.44 15.01 2.56
CA GLY A 132 1.26 14.02 1.51
C GLY A 132 0.42 14.57 0.35
N PRO A 133 -0.19 13.71 -0.49
CA PRO A 133 -0.20 12.26 -0.39
C PRO A 133 1.11 11.59 -0.82
N PHE A 134 1.66 10.73 0.04
CA PHE A 134 2.78 9.85 -0.28
C PHE A 134 2.28 8.69 -1.13
N ARG A 135 2.84 8.54 -2.33
CA ARG A 135 2.50 7.46 -3.24
C ARG A 135 3.11 6.15 -2.73
N GLY A 136 2.34 5.08 -2.80
CA GLY A 136 2.78 3.77 -2.38
C GLY A 136 2.06 2.64 -3.09
N CYS A 137 2.50 1.44 -2.78
CA CYS A 137 1.86 0.21 -3.18
C CYS A 137 1.23 -0.48 -1.96
N ALA A 138 0.26 -1.35 -2.20
CA ALA A 138 -0.44 -2.07 -1.15
C ALA A 138 -0.63 -3.54 -1.49
N ARG A 139 -0.71 -4.35 -0.43
CA ARG A 139 -1.03 -5.78 -0.51
C ARG A 139 -1.95 -6.18 0.64
N PRO A 140 -2.68 -7.29 0.52
CA PRO A 140 -3.32 -7.91 1.66
C PRO A 140 -2.27 -8.24 2.73
N ALA A 141 -2.67 -8.11 4.00
CA ALA A 141 -1.85 -8.48 5.14
C ALA A 141 -1.52 -9.98 5.16
N SER A 142 -2.39 -10.81 4.58
CA SER A 142 -2.23 -12.26 4.41
C SER A 142 -1.26 -12.66 3.30
N MET A 143 -0.97 -11.76 2.36
CA MET A 143 -0.01 -12.00 1.28
C MET A 143 1.42 -11.73 1.81
N PRO A 144 2.44 -12.54 1.48
CA PRO A 144 3.82 -12.23 1.83
C PRO A 144 4.29 -10.92 1.18
N ALA A 145 5.39 -10.35 1.69
CA ALA A 145 6.00 -9.19 1.05
C ALA A 145 6.49 -9.57 -0.37
N PRO A 146 6.26 -8.74 -1.40
CA PRO A 146 6.74 -9.03 -2.74
C PRO A 146 8.25 -8.97 -2.80
N LEU A 147 8.84 -9.87 -3.56
CA LEU A 147 10.26 -9.82 -3.90
C LEU A 147 10.47 -8.90 -5.10
N PRO A 148 11.62 -8.21 -5.19
CA PRO A 148 12.01 -7.55 -6.43
C PRO A 148 12.11 -8.58 -7.56
N PRO A 149 11.96 -8.16 -8.82
CA PRO A 149 12.20 -9.04 -9.96
C PRO A 149 13.62 -9.59 -9.88
N SER A 150 13.78 -10.89 -10.19
CA SER A 150 15.10 -11.48 -10.33
C SER A 150 15.90 -10.70 -11.38
N GLU A 151 17.13 -10.30 -11.05
CA GLU A 151 18.03 -9.75 -12.05
C GLU A 151 18.17 -10.75 -13.20
N PRO A 152 18.12 -10.31 -14.47
CA PRO A 152 18.36 -11.21 -15.58
C PRO A 152 19.76 -11.81 -15.40
N GLU A 153 19.86 -13.13 -15.37
CA GLU A 153 21.16 -13.80 -15.35
C GLU A 153 22.00 -13.26 -16.51
N PRO A 154 23.30 -12.97 -16.28
CA PRO A 154 24.17 -12.56 -17.36
C PRO A 154 24.10 -13.61 -18.45
N ALA A 155 23.83 -13.17 -19.69
CA ALA A 155 23.72 -14.08 -20.82
C ALA A 155 24.96 -15.01 -20.85
N PRO A 156 24.78 -16.33 -21.00
CA PRO A 156 25.91 -17.24 -21.09
C PRO A 156 26.75 -16.87 -22.32
N GLY A 157 27.91 -16.24 -22.09
CA GLY A 157 28.79 -15.74 -23.15
C GLY A 157 29.53 -14.43 -22.89
N ALA A 158 29.40 -13.81 -21.72
CA ALA A 158 30.21 -12.63 -21.36
C ALA A 158 31.59 -12.96 -20.73
N ASP A 159 32.04 -14.21 -20.81
CA ASP A 159 33.42 -14.58 -20.50
C ASP A 159 34.23 -14.66 -21.80
N GLY A 160 35.04 -13.63 -22.07
CA GLY A 160 35.99 -13.71 -23.20
C GLY A 160 36.53 -12.41 -23.77
N ALA A 161 36.62 -11.31 -23.01
CA ALA A 161 37.56 -10.24 -23.35
C ALA A 161 38.70 -10.29 -22.34
N SER A 162 39.72 -11.07 -22.69
CA SER A 162 41.01 -11.13 -22.03
C SER A 162 41.50 -9.72 -21.69
N VAL A 163 41.71 -9.45 -20.41
CA VAL A 163 42.58 -8.35 -19.97
C VAL A 163 44.00 -8.79 -20.33
N PRO A 164 44.71 -8.15 -21.29
CA PRO A 164 46.11 -8.44 -21.46
C PRO A 164 46.87 -7.87 -20.26
N GLU A 165 47.34 -8.77 -19.40
CA GLU A 165 48.42 -8.51 -18.47
C GLU A 165 49.69 -8.25 -19.30
N GLY A 166 50.21 -7.02 -19.26
CA GLY A 166 51.46 -6.68 -19.94
C GLY A 166 51.74 -5.19 -20.04
N GLY A 167 52.55 -4.66 -19.09
CA GLY A 167 53.45 -3.54 -19.38
C GLY A 167 53.40 -2.34 -18.42
N GLU A 168 54.10 -2.45 -17.27
CA GLU A 168 54.99 -1.35 -16.84
C GLU A 168 56.13 -1.22 -17.88
N PRO A 169 56.82 -0.07 -18.09
CA PRO A 169 57.06 1.02 -17.12
C PRO A 169 56.93 2.45 -17.69
N GLY A 170 56.85 3.48 -16.83
CA GLY A 170 56.82 4.86 -17.30
C GLY A 170 56.93 5.92 -16.21
N ASN A 171 58.17 6.17 -15.79
CA ASN A 171 58.65 7.33 -15.05
C ASN A 171 57.96 8.66 -15.45
N VAL A 172 57.44 9.41 -14.47
CA VAL A 172 57.40 10.88 -14.53
C VAL A 172 57.69 11.44 -13.14
N GLU A 173 58.96 11.77 -13.00
CA GLU A 173 59.55 12.83 -12.18
C GLU A 173 58.57 13.76 -11.46
N GLY A 174 58.85 13.94 -10.17
CA GLY A 174 58.23 14.94 -9.32
C GLY A 174 58.46 16.36 -9.83
N ALA A 175 57.39 17.15 -9.75
CA ALA A 175 57.48 18.60 -9.69
C ALA A 175 56.99 19.03 -8.30
N SER A 176 57.93 19.44 -7.46
CA SER A 176 57.67 20.18 -6.22
C SER A 176 56.90 21.47 -6.53
N PRO A 177 55.86 21.82 -5.76
CA PRO A 177 55.35 23.19 -5.77
C PRO A 177 56.35 24.13 -5.05
N PRO A 178 56.62 25.34 -5.58
CA PRO A 178 57.34 26.35 -4.81
C PRO A 178 56.40 26.93 -3.73
N PRO A 179 56.92 27.27 -2.54
CA PRO A 179 56.16 28.05 -1.56
C PRO A 179 56.18 29.54 -1.94
N ALA A 180 55.03 30.19 -1.80
CA ALA A 180 54.91 31.64 -1.71
C ALA A 180 53.61 31.97 -0.98
N ALA A 181 53.50 32.98 -0.14
CA ALA A 181 54.43 33.81 0.63
C ALA A 181 53.57 34.53 1.67
#